data_AF-A0A7C1VYL4-F1
#
_entry.id   AF-A0A7C1VYL4-F1
#
_cell.length_a   1.000
_cell.length_b   1.000
_cell.length_c   1.000
_cell.angle_alpha   90.00
_cell.angle_beta   90.00
_cell.angle_gamma   90.00
#
_symmetry.space_group_name_H-M   'P 1'
#
loop_
_entity.id
_entity.type
_entity.pdbx_description
1 polymer ?
#
loop_
_entity_poly.entity_id
_entity_poly.type
_entity_poly.pdbx_seq_one_letter_code
_entity_poly.pdbx_strand_id
1 'polypeptide(L)'
;MMLYLLLAIVGGFLSGLFSVYIYRSAKRDLPNWAAVLSSIVFYVAPIWAMFSLLKEDDLDIFYLLLIVAFVAGIIFYTKREVKDESNQRDPVDLD
;
A
#
# COMPACT_ATOMS: atom_id res chain seq x y z
N MET A 1 18.26 14.94 5.32
CA MET A 1 18.41 13.51 4.93
C MET A 1 17.56 12.56 5.78
N MET A 2 17.79 12.45 7.10
CA MET A 2 17.06 11.50 7.96
C MET A 2 15.53 11.65 7.90
N LEU A 3 15.02 12.89 7.91
CA LEU A 3 13.57 13.14 7.82
C LEU A 3 12.96 12.64 6.50
N TYR A 4 13.66 12.80 5.38
CA TYR A 4 13.20 12.32 4.07
C TYR A 4 13.15 10.80 4.04
N LEU A 5 14.15 10.13 4.59
CA LEU A 5 14.16 8.66 4.68
C LEU A 5 12.99 8.16 5.54
N LEU A 6 12.74 8.81 6.67
CA LEU A 6 11.61 8.47 7.54
C LEU A 6 10.28 8.72 6.84
N LEU A 7 10.15 9.82 6.10
CA LEU A 7 8.98 10.11 5.28
C LEU A 7 8.79 9.08 4.16
N ALA A 8 9.86 8.61 3.51
CA ALA A 8 9.77 7.58 2.48
C ALA A 8 9.27 6.25 3.05
N ILE A 9 9.81 5.84 4.21
CA ILE A 9 9.41 4.60 4.86
C ILE A 9 7.98 4.71 5.37
N VAL A 10 7.69 5.69 6.22
CA VAL A 10 6.38 5.84 6.87
C VAL A 10 5.33 6.21 5.83
N GLY A 11 5.59 7.21 5.00
CA GLY A 11 4.66 7.68 3.98
C GLY A 11 4.40 6.65 2.89
N GLY A 12 5.44 5.96 2.39
CA GLY A 12 5.29 4.88 1.43
C GLY A 12 4.49 3.73 2.00
N PHE A 13 4.87 3.25 3.18
CA PHE A 13 4.21 2.12 3.85
C PHE A 13 2.74 2.40 4.18
N LEU A 14 2.43 3.55 4.81
CA LEU A 14 1.04 3.93 5.10
C LEU A 14 0.22 4.12 3.82
N SER A 15 0.79 4.71 2.76
CA SER A 15 0.08 4.85 1.48
C SER A 15 -0.26 3.49 0.87
N GLY A 16 0.65 2.51 0.99
CA GLY A 16 0.40 1.13 0.56
C GLY A 16 -0.72 0.46 1.35
N LEU A 17 -0.72 0.63 2.68
CA LEU A 17 -1.78 0.13 3.55
C LEU A 17 -3.14 0.76 3.22
N PHE A 18 -3.19 2.10 3.12
CA PHE A 18 -4.42 2.84 2.88
C PHE A 18 -5.01 2.57 1.50
N SER A 19 -4.18 2.40 0.48
CA SER A 19 -4.63 2.03 -0.87
C SER A 19 -5.50 0.77 -0.85
N VAL A 20 -5.01 -0.30 -0.19
CA VAL A 20 -5.75 -1.58 -0.12
C VAL A 20 -6.95 -1.47 0.83
N TYR A 21 -6.76 -0.83 1.99
CA TYR A 21 -7.83 -0.62 2.97
C TYR A 21 -9.02 0.15 2.38
N ILE A 22 -8.76 1.27 1.71
CA ILE A 22 -9.81 2.14 1.14
C ILE A 22 -10.47 1.45 -0.05
N TYR A 23 -9.70 0.79 -0.93
CA TYR A 23 -10.27 0.03 -2.04
C TYR A 23 -11.28 -1.02 -1.53
N ARG A 24 -10.90 -1.81 -0.53
CA ARG A 24 -11.78 -2.87 0.01
C ARG A 24 -12.95 -2.31 0.82
N SER A 25 -12.72 -1.27 1.63
CA SER A 25 -13.78 -0.61 2.39
C SER A 25 -14.83 0.01 1.47
N ALA A 26 -14.37 0.72 0.43
CA ALA A 26 -15.25 1.29 -0.57
C ALA A 26 -15.95 0.21 -1.40
N LYS A 27 -15.30 -0.92 -1.71
CA LYS A 27 -15.95 -2.03 -2.44
C LYS A 27 -17.14 -2.65 -1.69
N ARG A 28 -17.18 -2.54 -0.35
CA ARG A 28 -18.29 -3.06 0.46
C ARG A 28 -19.56 -2.21 0.32
N ASP A 29 -19.40 -0.89 0.24
CA ASP A 29 -20.51 0.07 0.39
C ASP A 29 -20.76 0.91 -0.89
N LEU A 30 -19.82 0.94 -1.85
CA LEU A 30 -19.86 1.77 -3.06
C LEU A 30 -19.69 0.96 -4.36
N PRO A 31 -20.16 1.51 -5.51
CA PRO A 31 -19.89 0.92 -6.82
C PRO A 31 -18.38 0.87 -7.12
N ASN A 32 -17.96 -0.20 -7.82
CA ASN A 32 -16.55 -0.50 -8.11
C ASN A 32 -15.75 0.70 -8.62
N TRP A 33 -16.34 1.59 -9.41
CA TRP A 33 -15.64 2.75 -9.96
C TRP A 33 -15.26 3.79 -8.91
N ALA A 34 -16.12 4.00 -7.90
CA ALA A 34 -15.82 4.89 -6.78
C ALA A 34 -14.74 4.30 -5.85
N ALA A 35 -14.72 2.97 -5.69
CA ALA A 35 -13.69 2.27 -4.93
C ALA A 35 -12.31 2.33 -5.60
N VAL A 36 -12.27 2.28 -6.94
CA VAL A 36 -11.01 2.47 -7.70
C VAL A 36 -10.56 3.92 -7.61
N LEU A 37 -11.46 4.90 -7.77
CA LEU A 37 -11.11 6.32 -7.67
C LEU A 37 -10.55 6.70 -6.30
N SER A 38 -11.08 6.12 -5.22
CA SER A 38 -10.63 6.43 -3.87
C SER A 38 -9.25 5.84 -3.55
N SER A 39 -8.88 4.71 -4.16
CA SER A 39 -7.55 4.11 -3.97
C SER A 39 -6.48 4.70 -4.89
N ILE A 40 -6.87 5.21 -6.07
CA ILE A 40 -5.91 5.67 -7.09
C ILE A 40 -5.00 6.81 -6.61
N VAL A 41 -5.50 7.65 -5.71
CA VAL A 41 -4.78 8.80 -5.13
C VAL A 41 -3.49 8.35 -4.43
N PHE A 42 -3.49 7.15 -3.82
CA PHE A 42 -2.32 6.61 -3.12
C PHE A 42 -1.24 6.07 -4.06
N TYR A 43 -1.54 5.85 -5.34
CA TYR A 43 -0.58 5.42 -6.35
C TYR A 43 0.15 6.59 -7.01
N VAL A 44 -0.34 7.82 -6.89
CA VAL A 44 0.26 9.00 -7.54
C VAL A 44 1.71 9.20 -7.11
N ALA A 45 1.99 9.14 -5.80
CA ALA A 45 3.33 9.32 -5.25
C ALA A 45 4.35 8.25 -5.69
N PRO A 46 4.09 6.93 -5.56
CA PRO A 46 5.03 5.91 -6.02
C PRO A 46 5.19 5.88 -7.55
N ILE A 47 4.12 6.18 -8.32
CA ILE A 47 4.22 6.32 -9.78
C ILE A 47 5.14 7.50 -10.12
N TRP A 48 4.95 8.64 -9.48
CA TRP A 48 5.79 9.81 -9.70
C TRP A 48 7.25 9.55 -9.32
N ALA A 49 7.50 8.84 -8.21
CA ALA A 49 8.84 8.42 -7.81
C ALA A 49 9.50 7.51 -8.85
N MET A 50 8.73 6.64 -9.53
CA MET A 50 9.24 5.80 -10.62
C MET A 50 9.69 6.63 -11.83
N PHE A 51 8.98 7.72 -12.15
CA PHE A 51 9.38 8.66 -13.19
C PHE A 51 10.55 9.55 -12.77
N SER A 52 10.61 9.96 -11.50
CA SER A 52 11.71 10.79 -10.99
C SER A 52 13.03 10.02 -10.86
N LEU A 53 12.99 8.69 -10.68
CA LEU A 53 14.19 7.83 -10.78
C LEU A 53 14.86 7.84 -12.16
N LEU A 54 14.15 8.25 -13.21
CA LEU A 54 14.71 8.41 -14.56
C LEU A 54 15.37 9.78 -14.76
N LYS A 55 15.21 10.69 -13.79
CA LYS A 55 15.90 11.98 -13.76
C LYS A 55 17.14 11.83 -12.89
N GLU A 56 18.22 12.49 -13.29
CA GLU A 56 19.44 12.58 -12.47
C GLU A 56 19.20 13.59 -11.33
N ASP A 57 18.41 13.18 -10.33
CA ASP A 57 18.16 13.94 -9.10
C ASP A 57 18.85 13.25 -7.91
N ASP A 58 19.39 14.02 -6.95
CA ASP A 58 20.08 13.50 -5.74
C ASP A 58 19.18 12.73 -4.74
N LEU A 59 17.93 12.44 -5.11
CA LEU A 59 16.90 11.80 -4.27
C LEU A 59 16.60 10.34 -4.62
N ASP A 60 17.41 9.68 -5.44
CA ASP A 60 17.20 8.29 -5.88
C ASP A 60 16.93 7.31 -4.73
N ILE A 61 17.70 7.40 -3.65
CA ILE A 61 17.54 6.55 -2.46
C ILE A 61 16.16 6.77 -1.83
N PHE A 62 15.70 8.02 -1.76
CA PHE A 62 14.38 8.36 -1.23
C PHE A 62 13.28 7.75 -2.09
N TYR A 63 13.36 7.89 -3.42
CA TYR A 63 12.36 7.34 -4.34
C TYR A 63 12.30 5.82 -4.28
N LEU A 64 13.47 5.17 -4.23
CA LEU A 64 13.55 3.71 -4.15
C LEU A 64 12.97 3.21 -2.82
N LEU A 65 13.29 3.86 -1.70
CA LEU A 65 12.72 3.52 -0.39
C LEU A 65 11.21 3.72 -0.36
N LEU A 66 10.70 4.80 -0.96
CA LEU A 66 9.28 5.09 -1.03
C LEU A 66 8.52 3.99 -1.78
N ILE A 67 9.04 3.55 -2.93
CA ILE A 67 8.44 2.48 -3.74
C ILE A 67 8.47 1.15 -2.98
N VAL A 68 9.62 0.78 -2.40
CA VAL A 68 9.76 -0.48 -1.65
C VAL A 68 8.85 -0.49 -0.43
N ALA A 69 8.79 0.61 0.34
CA ALA A 69 7.92 0.73 1.49
C ALA A 69 6.43 0.64 1.09
N PHE A 70 6.05 1.25 -0.03
CA PHE A 70 4.70 1.16 -0.58
C PHE A 70 4.31 -0.28 -0.94
N VAL A 71 5.17 -0.99 -1.67
CA VAL A 71 4.94 -2.40 -2.02
C VAL A 71 4.87 -3.26 -0.76
N ALA A 72 5.74 -3.02 0.23
CA ALA A 72 5.71 -3.70 1.51
C ALA A 72 4.38 -3.48 2.25
N GLY A 73 3.82 -2.26 2.22
CA GLY A 73 2.51 -1.95 2.79
C GLY A 73 1.39 -2.76 2.14
N ILE A 74 1.36 -2.82 0.80
CA ILE A 74 0.38 -3.61 0.05
C ILE A 74 0.46 -5.10 0.41
N ILE A 75 1.67 -5.68 0.37
CA ILE A 75 1.90 -7.10 0.67
C ILE A 75 1.52 -7.41 2.11
N PHE A 76 1.93 -6.56 3.06
CA PHE A 76 1.64 -6.76 4.47
C PHE A 76 0.13 -6.80 4.75
N TYR A 77 -0.62 -5.83 4.21
CA TYR A 77 -2.07 -5.79 4.38
C TYR A 77 -2.74 -7.02 3.77
N THR A 78 -2.38 -7.33 2.52
CA THR A 78 -2.95 -8.48 1.79
C THR A 78 -2.65 -9.81 2.50
N LYS A 79 -1.42 -10.01 3.00
CA LYS A 79 -1.01 -11.24 3.68
C LYS A 79 -1.68 -11.41 5.05
N ARG A 80 -1.88 -10.32 5.79
CA ARG A 80 -2.57 -10.33 7.08
C ARG A 80 -4.03 -10.74 6.92
N GLU A 81 -4.67 -10.27 5.87
CA GLU A 81 -6.06 -10.59 5.57
C GLU A 81 -6.27 -12.04 5.11
N VAL A 82 -5.39 -12.57 4.25
CA VAL A 82 -5.44 -14.01 3.89
C VAL A 82 -5.35 -14.90 5.13
N LYS A 83 -4.56 -14.47 6.13
CA LYS A 83 -4.45 -15.17 7.41
C LYS A 83 -5.72 -15.06 8.26
N ASP A 84 -6.39 -13.90 8.26
CA ASP A 84 -7.68 -13.73 8.96
C ASP A 84 -8.81 -14.53 8.27
N GLU A 85 -8.86 -14.54 6.93
CA GLU A 85 -9.83 -15.36 6.18
C GLU A 85 -9.59 -16.87 6.34
N SER A 86 -8.33 -17.33 6.41
CA SER A 86 -8.02 -18.74 6.64
C SER A 86 -8.37 -19.18 8.06
N ASN A 87 -8.06 -18.34 9.06
CA ASN A 87 -8.33 -18.63 10.47
C ASN A 87 -9.83 -18.63 10.80
N GLN A 88 -10.66 -18.00 9.96
CA GLN A 88 -12.12 -18.05 10.08
C GLN A 88 -12.75 -19.26 9.34
N ARG A 89 -11.97 -20.00 8.55
CA ARG A 89 -12.41 -21.19 7.81
C ARG A 89 -11.95 -22.51 8.40
N ASP A 90 -11.18 -22.51 9.48
CA ASP A 90 -10.98 -23.72 10.28
C ASP A 90 -12.26 -23.90 11.13
N PRO A 91 -13.20 -24.79 10.75
CA PRO A 91 -14.23 -25.17 11.68
C PRO A 91 -13.53 -25.75 12.90
N VAL A 92 -14.02 -25.37 14.08
CA VAL A 92 -13.72 -26.11 15.29
C VAL A 92 -14.19 -27.55 15.03
N ASP A 93 -13.25 -28.42 14.65
CA ASP A 93 -13.45 -29.86 14.69
C ASP A 93 -13.68 -30.21 16.16
N LEU A 94 -14.95 -30.24 16.53
CA LEU A 94 -15.48 -30.81 17.76
C LEU A 94 -15.43 -32.34 17.60
N ASP A 95 -14.28 -32.93 17.96
CA ASP A 95 -14.18 -34.33 18.37
C ASP A 95 -14.25 -34.44 19.90
#